data_AF-A0A9R0TI34-F1
#
_entry.id   AF-A0A9R0TI34-F1
#
_cell.length_a   1.000
_cell.length_b   1.000
_cell.length_c   1.000
_cell.angle_alpha   90.00
_cell.angle_beta   90.00
_cell.angle_gamma   90.00
#
_symmetry.space_group_name_H-M   'P 1'
#
loop_
_entity.id
_entity.type
_entity.pdbx_description
1 polymer ?
#
loop_
_entity_poly.entity_id
_entity_poly.type
_entity_poly.pdbx_seq_one_letter_code
_entity_poly.pdbx_strand_id
1 'polypeptide(L)'
;MAAASVSLKSSLFLSSPLSDFGGAAISISAQNRRRSWQPRGARMQVAAAADSKNILIMGGTRFIGLFLSRKLVQEGHQVTLFTRGKAPITQQLPGESDAEYAEFSSKVLHLKGDRKDFDFVKTSLAAKGFNVVYDINGVRPLKYPPY
;
A
#
# COMPACT_ATOMS: atom_id res chain seq x y z
N MET A 1 34.92 -12.58 -58.91
CA MET A 1 35.82 -13.52 -58.21
C MET A 1 36.03 -13.05 -56.78
N ALA A 2 36.08 -14.02 -55.87
CA ALA A 2 36.11 -13.87 -54.41
C ALA A 2 37.35 -13.12 -53.87
N ALA A 3 37.25 -12.54 -52.67
CA ALA A 3 37.96 -13.02 -51.47
C ALA A 3 37.85 -12.01 -50.30
N ALA A 4 37.91 -12.57 -49.09
CA ALA A 4 37.64 -11.95 -47.80
C ALA A 4 38.92 -11.54 -47.02
N SER A 5 38.72 -10.82 -45.90
CA SER A 5 39.51 -10.74 -44.63
C SER A 5 39.45 -9.29 -44.09
N VAL A 6 38.82 -8.92 -42.97
CA VAL A 6 38.93 -9.23 -41.52
C VAL A 6 40.16 -8.62 -40.82
N SER A 7 39.89 -7.99 -39.65
CA SER A 7 40.79 -7.67 -38.52
C SER A 7 41.68 -6.42 -38.62
N LEU A 8 41.99 -5.62 -37.59
CA LEU A 8 41.85 -5.74 -36.12
C LEU A 8 41.93 -4.35 -35.44
N LYS A 9 41.46 -4.32 -34.20
CA LYS A 9 41.37 -3.21 -33.23
C LYS A 9 42.73 -2.68 -32.78
N SER A 10 42.80 -1.43 -32.30
CA SER A 10 43.44 -1.14 -31.00
C SER A 10 43.11 0.28 -30.49
N SER A 11 42.55 0.37 -29.28
CA SER A 11 42.42 1.59 -28.48
C SER A 11 43.40 1.48 -27.31
N LEU A 12 44.33 2.42 -27.22
CA LEU A 12 45.32 2.52 -26.13
C LEU A 12 44.61 2.99 -24.86
N PHE A 13 44.53 2.12 -23.85
CA PHE A 13 44.22 2.54 -22.48
C PHE A 13 45.53 2.65 -21.70
N LEU A 14 45.82 3.86 -21.24
CA LEU A 14 46.95 4.18 -20.37
C LEU A 14 46.62 3.72 -18.94
N SER A 15 47.54 2.99 -18.32
CA SER A 15 47.41 2.51 -16.94
C SER A 15 47.81 3.59 -15.94
N SER A 16 47.14 3.63 -14.79
CA SER A 16 47.65 4.27 -13.57
C SER A 16 47.50 3.30 -12.39
N PRO A 17 48.39 3.37 -11.39
CA PRO A 17 48.84 2.21 -10.63
C PRO A 17 48.09 1.99 -9.32
N LEU A 18 48.20 0.73 -8.87
CA LEU A 18 47.71 0.19 -7.62
C LEU A 18 48.16 1.01 -6.39
N SER A 19 47.26 1.11 -5.42
CA SER A 19 47.63 1.26 -4.01
C SER A 19 47.21 -0.01 -3.28
N ASP A 20 48.21 -0.66 -2.67
CA ASP A 20 48.09 -1.87 -1.88
C ASP A 20 47.38 -1.56 -0.56
N PHE A 21 46.14 -2.03 -0.41
CA PHE A 21 45.49 -2.17 0.89
C PHE A 21 45.38 -3.66 1.21
N GLY A 22 46.36 -4.17 1.97
CA GLY A 22 46.34 -5.50 2.55
C GLY A 22 45.34 -5.55 3.72
N GLY A 23 44.18 -6.14 3.47
CA GLY A 23 43.17 -6.43 4.49
C GLY A 23 42.33 -7.62 4.04
N ALA A 24 42.37 -8.70 4.83
CA ALA A 24 41.59 -9.94 4.76
C ALA A 24 40.56 -10.07 3.62
N ALA A 25 40.79 -11.05 2.73
CA ALA A 25 39.82 -11.47 1.72
C ALA A 25 38.54 -12.02 2.39
N ILE A 26 37.58 -11.15 2.67
CA ILE A 26 36.21 -11.56 2.91
C ILE A 26 35.66 -11.92 1.52
N SER A 27 35.62 -13.20 1.21
CA SER A 27 34.87 -13.73 0.06
C SER A 27 33.38 -13.55 0.34
N ILE A 28 32.90 -12.31 0.23
CA ILE A 28 31.47 -12.04 0.10
C ILE A 28 31.13 -12.51 -1.31
N SER A 29 30.60 -13.73 -1.44
CA SER A 29 29.82 -14.10 -2.60
C SER A 29 28.57 -13.23 -2.59
N ALA A 30 28.73 -11.98 -3.05
CA ALA A 30 27.62 -11.12 -3.39
C ALA A 30 26.97 -11.78 -4.60
N GLN A 31 26.08 -12.74 -4.33
CA GLN A 31 25.04 -13.12 -5.26
C GLN A 31 24.17 -11.88 -5.43
N ASN A 32 24.68 -10.95 -6.24
CA ASN A 32 23.95 -9.81 -6.74
C ASN A 32 22.92 -10.40 -7.70
N ARG A 33 21.85 -10.99 -7.14
CA ARG A 33 20.61 -11.20 -7.85
C ARG A 33 20.08 -9.82 -8.15
N ARG A 34 20.58 -9.22 -9.23
CA ARG A 34 19.90 -8.17 -9.97
C ARG A 34 18.50 -8.71 -10.20
N ARG A 35 17.53 -8.23 -9.41
CA ARG A 35 16.12 -8.47 -9.70
C ARG A 35 15.91 -7.87 -11.07
N SER A 36 15.86 -8.73 -12.09
CA SER A 36 15.47 -8.34 -13.43
C SER A 36 14.13 -7.64 -13.29
N TRP A 37 14.06 -6.39 -13.74
CA TRP A 37 12.82 -5.65 -13.83
C TRP A 37 11.87 -6.47 -14.71
N GLN A 38 10.89 -7.12 -14.09
CA GLN A 38 9.89 -7.91 -14.80
C GLN A 38 9.10 -6.99 -15.74
N PRO A 39 8.91 -7.34 -17.01
CA PRO A 39 8.22 -6.48 -17.95
C PRO A 39 6.82 -6.15 -17.42
N ARG A 40 6.43 -4.87 -17.54
CA ARG A 40 5.17 -4.27 -17.08
C ARG A 40 3.88 -4.87 -17.70
N GLY A 41 3.95 -6.05 -18.31
CA GLY A 41 2.84 -6.73 -18.99
C GLY A 41 2.39 -8.05 -18.36
N ALA A 42 3.13 -8.61 -17.39
CA ALA A 42 2.63 -9.74 -16.61
C ALA A 42 1.58 -9.21 -15.63
N ARG A 43 0.30 -9.35 -15.99
CA ARG A 43 -0.82 -9.08 -15.09
C ARG A 43 -0.77 -10.12 -13.97
N MET A 44 0.05 -9.87 -12.95
CA MET A 44 0.04 -10.67 -11.72
C MET A 44 -1.35 -10.54 -11.11
N GLN A 45 -2.19 -11.53 -11.37
CA GLN A 45 -3.41 -11.72 -10.60
C GLN A 45 -2.97 -12.23 -9.24
N VAL A 46 -2.73 -11.31 -8.31
CA VAL A 46 -2.59 -11.64 -6.90
C VAL A 46 -3.99 -12.01 -6.44
N ALA A 47 -4.30 -13.31 -6.41
CA ALA A 47 -5.48 -13.80 -5.72
C ALA A 47 -5.27 -13.50 -4.23
N ALA A 48 -5.91 -12.43 -3.73
CA ALA A 48 -6.04 -12.26 -2.30
C ALA A 48 -6.75 -13.50 -1.76
N ALA A 49 -6.14 -14.17 -0.78
CA ALA A 49 -6.70 -15.37 -0.15
C ALA A 49 -8.21 -15.20 0.07
N ALA A 50 -8.99 -16.18 -0.38
CA ALA A 50 -10.45 -16.20 -0.44
C ALA A 50 -11.17 -16.15 0.92
N ASP A 51 -10.43 -15.83 1.98
CA ASP A 51 -10.91 -15.78 3.34
C ASP A 51 -11.43 -14.38 3.67
N SER A 52 -12.58 -14.34 4.36
CA SER A 52 -13.10 -13.10 4.92
C SER A 52 -12.13 -12.54 5.95
N LYS A 53 -11.75 -11.28 5.80
CA LYS A 53 -10.85 -10.57 6.72
C LYS A 53 -11.61 -9.56 7.55
N ASN A 54 -11.16 -9.36 8.78
CA ASN A 54 -11.60 -8.29 9.64
C ASN A 54 -10.76 -7.04 9.37
N ILE A 55 -11.37 -6.02 8.81
CA ILE A 55 -10.68 -4.81 8.36
C ILE A 55 -11.14 -3.60 9.17
N LEU A 56 -10.19 -2.87 9.72
CA LEU A 56 -10.41 -1.59 10.39
C LEU A 56 -10.06 -0.44 9.43
N ILE A 57 -10.98 0.50 9.24
CA ILE A 57 -10.73 1.73 8.50
C ILE A 57 -10.83 2.92 9.44
N MET A 58 -9.71 3.60 9.68
CA MET A 58 -9.66 4.83 10.47
C MET A 58 -9.84 6.05 9.56
N GLY A 59 -10.83 6.89 9.87
CA GLY A 59 -11.09 8.11 9.09
C GLY A 59 -11.81 7.89 7.75
N GLY A 60 -12.49 6.76 7.58
CA GLY A 60 -13.02 6.32 6.28
C GLY A 60 -14.35 6.90 5.79
N THR A 61 -15.02 7.79 6.52
CA THR A 61 -16.39 8.22 6.15
C THR A 61 -16.46 9.22 5.00
N ARG A 62 -15.33 9.71 4.49
CA ARG A 62 -15.27 10.67 3.38
C ARG A 62 -14.18 10.29 2.38
N PHE A 63 -14.26 10.88 1.18
CA PHE A 63 -13.28 10.68 0.10
C PHE A 63 -13.09 9.19 -0.22
N ILE A 64 -11.83 8.75 -0.35
CA ILE A 64 -11.44 7.40 -0.74
C ILE A 64 -11.93 6.33 0.23
N GLY A 65 -12.07 6.66 1.52
CA GLY A 65 -12.52 5.69 2.53
C GLY A 65 -13.92 5.16 2.25
N LEU A 66 -14.81 6.01 1.73
CA LEU A 66 -16.21 5.68 1.44
C LEU A 66 -16.33 4.70 0.25
N PHE A 67 -15.44 4.82 -0.72
CA PHE A 67 -15.37 3.89 -1.86
C PHE A 67 -14.64 2.60 -1.49
N LEU A 68 -13.59 2.71 -0.68
CA LEU A 68 -12.83 1.57 -0.18
C LEU A 68 -13.73 0.63 0.65
N SER A 69 -14.50 1.19 1.59
CA SER A 69 -15.38 0.38 2.44
C SER A 69 -16.41 -0.40 1.63
N ARG A 70 -16.98 0.20 0.57
CA ARG A 70 -17.93 -0.49 -0.31
C ARG A 70 -17.29 -1.65 -1.04
N LYS A 71 -16.13 -1.41 -1.65
CA LYS A 71 -15.40 -2.44 -2.38
C LYS A 71 -15.04 -3.62 -1.48
N LEU A 72 -14.58 -3.34 -0.25
CA LEU A 72 -14.25 -4.38 0.72
C LEU A 72 -15.49 -5.18 1.16
N VAL A 73 -16.65 -4.53 1.33
CA VAL A 73 -17.91 -5.21 1.64
C VAL A 73 -18.40 -6.06 0.46
N GLN A 74 -18.26 -5.57 -0.77
CA GLN A 74 -18.57 -6.32 -2.00
C GLN A 74 -17.64 -7.54 -2.17
N GLU A 75 -16.38 -7.41 -1.77
CA GLU A 75 -15.41 -8.52 -1.72
C GLU A 75 -15.68 -9.50 -0.54
N GLY A 76 -16.70 -9.24 0.28
CA GLY A 76 -17.13 -10.14 1.36
C GLY A 76 -16.33 -10.02 2.66
N HIS A 77 -15.61 -8.91 2.85
CA HIS A 77 -14.84 -8.66 4.06
C HIS A 77 -15.68 -7.96 5.14
N GLN A 78 -15.36 -8.24 6.41
CA GLN A 78 -16.01 -7.56 7.54
C GLN A 78 -15.30 -6.22 7.78
N VAL A 79 -16.00 -5.13 7.50
CA VAL A 79 -15.46 -3.77 7.63
C VAL A 79 -15.96 -3.10 8.91
N THR A 80 -15.02 -2.53 9.67
CA THR A 80 -15.31 -1.65 10.81
C THR A 80 -14.77 -0.25 10.53
N LEU A 81 -15.66 0.75 10.56
CA LEU A 81 -15.30 2.16 10.44
C LEU A 81 -15.05 2.76 11.82
N PHE A 82 -13.84 3.28 12.04
CA PHE A 82 -13.50 4.04 13.25
C PHE A 82 -13.50 5.54 12.95
N THR A 83 -14.46 6.26 13.54
CA THR A 83 -14.56 7.72 13.35
C THR A 83 -15.03 8.47 14.58
N ARG A 84 -14.77 9.79 14.62
CA ARG A 84 -15.20 10.70 15.69
C ARG A 84 -16.72 10.98 15.72
N GLY A 85 -17.47 10.50 14.72
CA GLY A 85 -18.92 10.73 14.62
C GLY A 85 -19.32 12.18 14.27
N LYS A 86 -18.44 12.96 13.64
CA LYS A 86 -18.75 14.33 13.16
C LYS A 86 -19.49 14.36 11.81
N ALA A 87 -19.44 13.26 11.08
CA ALA A 87 -20.03 13.12 9.75
C ALA A 87 -20.94 11.88 9.75
N PRO A 88 -21.95 11.82 8.86
CA PRO A 88 -22.74 10.61 8.68
C PRO A 88 -21.82 9.42 8.37
N ILE A 89 -22.15 8.27 8.96
CA ILE A 89 -21.31 7.07 8.92
C ILE A 89 -21.40 6.41 7.54
N THR A 90 -22.61 6.32 7.01
CA THR A 90 -22.91 5.85 5.68
C THR A 90 -23.63 6.95 4.91
N GLN A 91 -23.30 7.11 3.65
CA GLN A 91 -23.94 8.06 2.75
C GLN A 91 -24.10 7.38 1.40
N GLN A 92 -25.30 7.43 0.83
CA GLN A 92 -25.58 6.87 -0.49
C GLN A 92 -24.83 7.65 -1.56
N LEU A 93 -24.21 6.95 -2.50
CA LEU A 93 -23.49 7.57 -3.61
C LEU A 93 -24.45 7.85 -4.78
N PRO A 94 -24.20 8.91 -5.57
CA PRO A 94 -24.96 9.15 -6.79
C PRO A 94 -24.75 7.98 -7.77
N GLY A 95 -25.85 7.35 -8.19
CA GLY A 95 -25.83 6.18 -9.08
C GLY A 95 -25.77 4.82 -8.37
N GLU A 96 -25.75 4.78 -7.05
CA GLU A 96 -25.89 3.54 -6.26
C GLU A 96 -27.37 3.15 -6.13
N SER A 97 -27.67 1.87 -6.28
CA SER A 97 -29.04 1.37 -6.07
C SER A 97 -29.40 1.33 -4.58
N ASP A 98 -30.68 1.45 -4.25
CA ASP A 98 -31.14 1.40 -2.85
C ASP A 98 -30.83 0.05 -2.19
N ALA A 99 -30.83 -1.03 -2.98
CA ALA A 99 -30.48 -2.38 -2.52
C ALA A 99 -28.99 -2.49 -2.13
N GLU A 100 -28.08 -1.98 -2.96
CA GLU A 100 -26.64 -1.96 -2.66
C GLU A 100 -26.34 -1.15 -1.40
N TYR A 101 -27.02 0.00 -1.23
CA TYR A 101 -26.85 0.82 -0.05
C TYR A 101 -27.37 0.13 1.23
N ALA A 102 -28.52 -0.56 1.16
CA ALA A 102 -29.06 -1.33 2.29
C ALA A 102 -28.13 -2.49 2.69
N GLU A 103 -27.57 -3.20 1.72
CA GLU A 103 -26.60 -4.27 1.97
C GLU A 103 -25.30 -3.73 2.57
N PHE A 104 -24.80 -2.61 2.07
CA PHE A 104 -23.61 -1.96 2.61
C PHE A 104 -23.82 -1.48 4.04
N SER A 105 -24.91 -0.75 4.30
CA SER A 105 -25.19 -0.16 5.61
C SER A 105 -25.45 -1.20 6.71
N SER A 106 -26.01 -2.37 6.35
CA SER A 106 -26.23 -3.46 7.30
C SER A 106 -24.94 -4.22 7.66
N LYS A 107 -23.99 -4.33 6.74
CA LYS A 107 -22.72 -5.07 6.94
C LYS A 107 -21.63 -4.25 7.63
N VAL A 108 -21.70 -2.92 7.55
CA VAL A 108 -20.66 -2.04 8.11
C VAL A 108 -20.85 -1.86 9.61
N LEU A 109 -19.80 -2.15 10.37
CA LEU A 109 -19.73 -1.83 11.80
C LEU A 109 -19.16 -0.44 12.01
N HIS A 110 -19.68 0.30 12.99
CA HIS A 110 -19.15 1.60 13.37
C HIS A 110 -18.63 1.58 14.81
N LEU A 111 -17.43 2.13 14.99
CA LEU A 111 -16.85 2.40 16.30
C LEU A 111 -16.61 3.90 16.42
N LYS A 112 -17.34 4.53 17.34
CA LYS A 112 -17.17 5.95 17.63
C LYS A 112 -16.02 6.13 18.62
N GLY A 113 -15.04 6.95 18.27
CA GLY A 113 -13.95 7.32 19.17
C GLY A 113 -13.04 8.39 18.59
N ASP A 114 -12.26 9.03 19.46
CA ASP A 114 -11.17 9.91 19.04
C ASP A 114 -9.84 9.14 19.05
N ARG A 115 -9.04 9.33 18.02
CA ARG A 115 -7.69 8.76 17.91
C ARG A 115 -6.71 9.35 18.90
N LYS A 116 -7.01 10.55 19.42
CA LYS A 116 -6.18 11.20 20.45
C LYS A 116 -6.37 10.58 21.83
N ASP A 117 -7.43 9.80 22.01
CA ASP A 117 -7.68 9.06 23.24
C ASP A 117 -7.03 7.67 23.12
N PHE A 118 -5.77 7.60 23.51
CA PHE A 118 -4.95 6.39 23.35
C PHE A 118 -5.47 5.23 24.20
N ASP A 119 -5.99 5.51 25.40
CA ASP A 119 -6.50 4.49 26.32
C ASP A 119 -7.78 3.87 25.78
N PHE A 120 -8.68 4.70 25.25
CA PHE A 120 -9.89 4.23 24.59
C PHE A 120 -9.58 3.38 23.36
N VAL A 121 -8.66 3.85 22.50
CA VAL A 121 -8.27 3.11 21.27
C VAL A 121 -7.65 1.77 21.64
N LYS A 122 -6.73 1.74 22.61
CA LYS A 122 -6.08 0.51 23.05
C LYS A 122 -7.10 -0.51 23.57
N THR A 123 -8.03 -0.08 24.41
CA THR A 123 -9.05 -0.97 24.98
C THR A 123 -10.04 -1.46 23.92
N SER A 124 -10.52 -0.56 23.06
CA SER A 124 -11.52 -0.83 22.03
C SER A 124 -10.99 -1.72 20.90
N LEU A 125 -9.71 -1.58 20.55
CA LEU A 125 -9.05 -2.36 19.51
C LEU A 125 -8.47 -3.66 20.04
N ALA A 126 -7.97 -3.71 21.29
CA ALA A 126 -7.49 -4.96 21.89
C ALA A 126 -8.58 -6.03 21.96
N ALA A 127 -9.84 -5.62 22.14
CA ALA A 127 -10.99 -6.51 22.14
C ALA A 127 -11.37 -7.04 20.74
N LYS A 128 -10.88 -6.42 19.66
CA LYS A 128 -11.29 -6.73 18.28
C LYS A 128 -10.09 -7.20 17.45
N GLY A 129 -10.06 -8.49 17.09
CA GLY A 129 -9.02 -9.05 16.23
C GLY A 129 -9.14 -8.59 14.77
N PHE A 130 -8.39 -7.55 14.39
CA PHE A 130 -8.31 -7.07 13.01
C PHE A 130 -7.09 -7.65 12.28
N ASN A 131 -7.29 -8.05 11.02
CA ASN A 131 -6.21 -8.54 10.15
C ASN A 131 -5.51 -7.39 9.40
N VAL A 132 -6.28 -6.37 9.01
CA VAL A 132 -5.78 -5.24 8.20
C VAL A 132 -6.32 -3.93 8.76
N VAL A 133 -5.44 -2.92 8.80
CA VAL A 133 -5.80 -1.56 9.22
C VAL A 133 -5.48 -0.59 8.09
N TYR A 134 -6.49 0.14 7.62
CA TYR A 134 -6.35 1.28 6.73
C TYR A 134 -6.44 2.57 7.54
N ASP A 135 -5.33 3.27 7.70
CA ASP A 135 -5.30 4.61 8.28
C ASP A 135 -5.36 5.67 7.16
N ILE A 136 -6.55 6.24 6.95
CA ILE A 136 -6.81 7.24 5.89
C ILE A 136 -6.95 8.62 6.54
N ASN A 137 -6.01 8.96 7.42
CA ASN A 137 -5.98 10.24 8.07
C ASN A 137 -5.37 11.33 7.18
N GLY A 138 -6.22 12.18 6.59
CA GLY A 138 -5.80 13.42 5.93
C GLY A 138 -6.30 14.63 6.70
N VAL A 139 -5.40 15.47 7.21
CA VAL A 139 -5.76 16.78 7.79
C VAL A 139 -5.04 17.85 6.98
N ARG A 140 -5.78 18.81 6.43
CA ARG A 140 -5.14 20.01 5.87
C ARG A 140 -4.52 20.80 7.03
N PRO A 141 -3.24 21.19 6.96
CA PRO A 141 -2.69 22.13 7.92
C PRO A 141 -3.44 23.46 7.82
N LEU A 142 -3.99 23.92 8.94
CA LEU A 142 -4.61 25.23 9.10
C LEU A 142 -3.51 26.28 9.24
N LYS A 143 -2.86 26.63 8.12
CA LYS A 143 -2.08 27.85 7.83
C LYS A 143 -0.88 27.52 6.95
N TYR A 144 -0.84 28.12 5.76
CA TYR A 144 0.41 28.62 5.21
C TYR A 144 0.52 30.07 5.68
N PRO A 145 1.69 30.54 6.17
CA PRO A 145 1.86 31.98 6.40
C PRO A 145 1.62 32.72 5.07
N PRO A 146 0.96 33.89 5.08
CA PRO A 146 0.90 34.71 3.88
C PRO A 146 2.35 35.10 3.49
N TYR A 147 2.68 34.95 2.21
CA TYR A 147 3.93 35.46 1.63
C TYR A 147 3.93 36.99 1.64
#